data_AF-A0A2P8DYM9-F1
#
_entry.id   AF-A0A2P8DYM9-F1
#
_cell.length_a   1.000
_cell.length_b   1.000
_cell.length_c   1.000
_cell.angle_alpha   90.00
_cell.angle_beta   90.00
_cell.angle_gamma   90.00
#
_symmetry.space_group_name_H-M   'P 1'
#
loop_
_entity.id
_entity.type
_entity.pdbx_description
1 polymer ?
#
loop_
_entity_poly.entity_id
_entity_poly.type
_entity_poly.pdbx_seq_one_letter_code
_entity_poly.pdbx_strand_id
1 'polypeptide(L)'
;MKAAHKISLTQKALPSGNIQVKFFIEDVKKPMYGYLLTNEPKPIGEIIAEIQERMQQRRMSLSGLNSFSLNNPVKDDHNFYLFSA
;
A
#
# COMPACT_ATOMS: atom_id res chain seq x y z
N MET A 1 4.00 -3.22 -22.95
CA MET A 1 5.08 -2.82 -22.02
C MET A 1 4.44 -2.37 -20.72
N LYS A 2 4.60 -3.12 -19.63
CA LYS A 2 4.00 -2.78 -18.32
C LYS A 2 4.67 -1.50 -17.84
N ALA A 3 3.92 -0.40 -17.77
CA ALA A 3 4.40 0.82 -17.11
C ALA A 3 4.81 0.42 -15.70
N ALA A 4 6.11 0.38 -15.43
CA ALA A 4 6.62 0.19 -14.09
C ALA A 4 6.17 1.42 -13.32
N HIS A 5 5.08 1.29 -12.55
CA HIS A 5 4.63 2.34 -11.66
C HIS A 5 5.84 2.78 -10.84
N LYS A 6 6.24 4.04 -10.95
CA LYS A 6 7.40 4.55 -10.23
C LYS A 6 6.96 4.76 -8.79
N ILE A 7 7.32 3.79 -7.95
CA ILE A 7 6.99 3.81 -6.53
C ILE A 7 8.15 4.48 -5.80
N SER A 8 7.90 5.67 -5.27
CA SER A 8 8.81 6.39 -4.40
C SER A 8 8.42 6.11 -2.96
N LEU A 9 9.33 5.71 -2.09
CA LEU A 9 9.02 5.48 -0.68
C LEU A 9 10.04 6.13 0.26
N THR A 10 9.58 6.43 1.46
CA THR A 10 10.36 7.04 2.54
C THR A 10 10.02 6.32 3.83
N GLN A 11 11.04 5.89 4.56
CA GLN A 11 10.88 5.21 5.83
C GLN A 11 11.16 6.18 6.97
N LYS A 12 10.34 6.11 8.02
CA LYS A 12 10.47 6.91 9.23
C LYS A 12 10.31 6.01 10.44
N ALA A 13 11.37 5.85 11.23
CA ALA A 13 11.27 5.19 12.52
C ALA A 13 10.43 6.06 13.48
N LEU A 14 9.43 5.47 14.13
CA LEU A 14 8.60 6.09 15.13
C LEU A 14 9.17 5.84 16.54
N PRO A 15 8.96 6.74 17.50
CA PRO A 15 9.42 6.57 18.88
C PRO A 15 8.85 5.33 19.58
N SER A 16 7.73 4.80 19.07
CA SER A 16 7.08 3.58 19.55
C SER A 16 7.79 2.28 19.14
N GLY A 17 8.88 2.35 18.36
CA GLY A 17 9.62 1.20 17.84
C GLY A 17 9.14 0.70 16.48
N ASN A 18 8.00 1.20 15.99
CA ASN A 18 7.49 0.89 14.65
C ASN A 18 8.15 1.75 13.58
N ILE A 19 8.15 1.31 12.34
CA ILE A 19 8.64 2.02 11.16
C ILE A 19 7.45 2.35 10.28
N GLN A 20 7.23 3.64 10.07
CA GLN A 20 6.25 4.15 9.13
C GLN A 20 6.90 4.34 7.77
N VAL A 21 6.45 3.58 6.78
CA VAL A 21 6.85 3.73 5.38
C VAL A 21 5.79 4.49 4.62
N LYS A 22 6.10 5.72 4.24
CA LYS A 22 5.28 6.51 3.32
C LYS A 22 5.66 6.14 1.89
N PHE A 23 4.70 5.79 1.05
CA PHE A 23 4.95 5.51 -0.35
C PHE A 23 4.07 6.39 -1.25
N PHE A 24 4.58 6.69 -2.43
CA PHE A 24 3.95 7.44 -3.50
C PHE A 24 4.06 6.63 -4.78
N ILE A 25 2.96 6.55 -5.49
CA ILE A 25 2.83 5.85 -6.76
C ILE A 25 2.59 6.92 -7.80
N GLU A 26 3.64 7.21 -8.57
CA GLU A 26 3.57 8.09 -9.71
C GLU A 26 2.96 7.28 -10.87
N ASP A 27 1.63 7.21 -10.90
CA ASP A 27 0.87 6.74 -12.05
C ASP A 27 0.33 7.95 -12.82
N VAL A 28 0.53 7.96 -14.13
CA VAL A 28 0.10 9.04 -15.04
C VAL A 28 -1.42 9.22 -15.01
N LYS A 29 -2.17 8.16 -14.70
CA LYS A 29 -3.65 8.21 -14.69
C LYS A 29 -4.25 8.48 -13.31
N LYS A 30 -3.61 8.01 -12.23
CA LYS A 30 -4.13 8.11 -10.85
C LYS A 30 -2.97 8.14 -9.85
N PRO A 31 -2.44 9.32 -9.50
CA PRO A 31 -1.44 9.40 -8.45
C PRO A 31 -2.04 8.88 -7.15
N MET A 32 -1.33 7.96 -6.50
CA MET A 32 -1.72 7.39 -5.23
C MET A 32 -0.60 7.55 -4.22
N TYR A 33 -0.94 7.68 -2.95
CA TYR A 33 0.03 7.64 -1.89
C TYR A 33 -0.52 6.87 -0.71
N GLY A 34 0.36 6.38 0.15
CA GLY A 34 -0.06 5.57 1.27
C GLY A 34 0.99 5.47 2.36
N TYR A 35 0.59 4.78 3.42
CA TYR A 35 1.42 4.51 4.57
C TYR A 35 1.36 3.01 4.87
N LEU A 36 2.53 2.41 5.05
CA LEU A 36 2.70 1.05 5.55
C LEU A 36 3.39 1.14 6.91
N LEU A 37 2.82 0.55 7.94
CA LEU A 37 3.42 0.43 9.26
C LEU A 37 4.07 -0.96 9.36
N THR A 38 5.37 -1.00 9.62
CA THR A 38 6.12 -2.24 9.86
C THR A 38 6.73 -2.20 11.25
N ASN A 39 6.76 -3.33 11.95
CA ASN A 39 7.40 -3.40 13.27
C ASN A 39 8.90 -3.69 13.16
N GLU A 40 9.37 -4.01 11.96
CA GLU A 40 10.75 -4.38 11.68
C GLU A 40 11.29 -3.62 10.47
N PRO A 41 12.60 -3.32 10.44
CA PRO A 41 13.25 -2.72 9.28
C PRO A 41 13.32 -3.74 8.15
N LYS A 42 12.45 -3.57 7.16
CA LYS A 42 12.48 -4.37 5.93
C LYS A 42 13.29 -3.67 4.84
N PRO A 43 13.99 -4.42 3.97
CA PRO A 43 14.65 -3.83 2.81
C PRO A 43 13.61 -3.21 1.85
N ILE A 44 14.02 -2.15 1.17
CA ILE A 44 13.15 -1.38 0.24
C ILE A 44 12.49 -2.30 -0.79
N GLY A 45 13.22 -3.28 -1.33
CA GLY A 45 12.70 -4.22 -2.32
C GLY A 45 11.53 -5.06 -1.80
N GLU A 46 11.60 -5.53 -0.55
CA GLU A 46 10.50 -6.29 0.05
C GLU A 46 9.30 -5.41 0.37
N ILE A 47 9.53 -4.17 0.80
CA ILE A 47 8.44 -3.23 1.02
C ILE A 47 7.70 -2.95 -0.30
N ILE A 48 8.43 -2.77 -1.40
CA ILE A 48 7.82 -2.57 -2.72
C ILE A 48 7.01 -3.81 -3.13
N ALA A 49 7.57 -5.01 -2.97
CA ALA A 49 6.87 -6.25 -3.28
C ALA A 49 5.59 -6.40 -2.44
N GLU A 50 5.64 -6.08 -1.15
CA GLU A 50 4.50 -6.12 -0.22
C GLU A 50 3.43 -5.09 -0.62
N ILE A 51 3.81 -3.86 -0.94
CA ILE A 51 2.88 -2.84 -1.44
C ILE A 51 2.20 -3.32 -2.73
N GLN A 52 2.96 -3.86 -3.68
CA GLN A 52 2.43 -4.37 -4.94
C GLN A 52 1.46 -5.55 -4.74
N GLU A 53 1.82 -6.50 -3.88
CA GLU A 53 0.98 -7.65 -3.55
C GLU A 53 -0.32 -7.19 -2.90
N ARG A 54 -0.26 -6.32 -1.88
CA ARG A 54 -1.45 -5.78 -1.20
C ARG A 54 -2.34 -4.99 -2.16
N MET A 55 -1.76 -4.20 -3.06
CA MET A 55 -2.51 -3.51 -4.12
C MET A 55 -3.20 -4.49 -5.07
N GLN A 56 -2.51 -5.55 -5.48
CA GLN A 56 -3.06 -6.58 -6.36
C GLN A 56 -4.19 -7.34 -5.66
N GLN A 57 -4.04 -7.69 -4.38
CA GLN A 57 -5.09 -8.29 -3.55
C GLN A 57 -6.33 -7.38 -3.47
N ARG A 58 -6.15 -6.07 -3.22
CA ARG A 58 -7.26 -5.10 -3.23
C ARG A 58 -7.93 -4.98 -4.60
N ARG A 59 -7.16 -4.98 -5.70
CA ARG A 59 -7.73 -4.96 -7.06
C ARG A 59 -8.54 -6.22 -7.35
N MET A 60 -8.05 -7.40 -6.94
CA MET A 60 -8.78 -8.66 -7.10
C MET A 60 -10.05 -8.71 -6.23
N SER A 61 -10.00 -8.20 -5.00
CA SER A 61 -11.19 -8.12 -4.14
C SER A 61 -12.25 -7.16 -4.69
N LEU A 62 -11.84 -6.04 -5.31
CA LEU A 62 -12.75 -5.09 -5.97
C LEU A 62 -13.36 -5.64 -7.26
N SER A 63 -12.69 -6.59 -7.92
CA SER A 63 -13.15 -7.16 -9.20
C SER A 63 -14.12 -8.34 -9.02
N GLY A 64 -14.28 -8.85 -7.78
CA GLY A 64 -14.90 -10.14 -7.48
C GLY A 64 -16.32 -10.10 -6.89
N LEU A 65 -17.18 -9.15 -7.26
CA LEU A 65 -18.53 -8.88 -6.72
C LEU A 65 -18.61 -7.87 -5.56
N ASN A 66 -19.62 -7.01 -5.70
CA ASN A 66 -20.19 -6.06 -4.72
C ASN A 66 -19.50 -4.71 -4.58
N SER A 67 -19.91 -3.83 -5.49
CA SER A 67 -19.91 -2.36 -5.44
C SER A 67 -20.60 -1.73 -4.21
N PHE A 68 -20.91 -2.47 -3.14
CA PHE A 68 -21.62 -1.96 -1.95
C PHE A 68 -21.19 -2.58 -0.61
N SER A 69 -20.04 -3.24 -0.52
CA SER A 69 -19.57 -3.75 0.77
C SER A 69 -18.75 -2.70 1.53
N LEU A 70 -19.45 -1.78 2.20
CA LEU A 70 -18.90 -0.97 3.30
C LEU A 70 -18.38 -1.83 4.48
N ASN A 71 -18.59 -3.15 4.46
CA ASN A 71 -18.37 -4.05 5.60
C ASN A 71 -17.63 -5.36 5.26
N ASN A 72 -16.77 -5.41 4.23
CA ASN A 72 -15.86 -6.56 4.13
C ASN A 72 -14.61 -6.21 4.96
N PRO A 73 -14.38 -6.82 6.14
CA PRO A 73 -13.13 -6.61 6.85
C PRO A 73 -12.06 -7.27 6.00
N VAL A 74 -11.44 -6.48 5.12
CA VAL A 74 -10.08 -6.74 4.63
C VAL A 74 -9.23 -6.70 5.88
N LYS A 75 -9.21 -7.84 6.57
CA LYS A 75 -8.50 -8.20 7.79
C LYS A 75 -7.77 -7.00 8.36
N ASP A 76 -8.51 -6.21 9.15
CA ASP A 76 -8.22 -4.84 9.57
C ASP A 76 -6.73 -4.50 9.47
N ASP A 77 -6.32 -4.10 8.27
CA ASP A 77 -4.92 -3.87 7.98
C ASP A 77 -4.63 -2.44 8.44
N HIS A 78 -4.72 -2.25 9.77
CA HIS A 78 -4.39 -1.02 10.48
C HIS A 78 -2.97 -0.53 10.18
N ASN A 79 -2.19 -1.37 9.50
CA ASN A 79 -0.83 -1.13 9.06
C ASN A 79 -0.75 -0.67 7.59
N PHE A 80 -1.83 -0.63 6.79
CA PHE A 80 -1.74 -0.23 5.38
C PHE A 80 -2.88 0.70 4.94
N TYR A 81 -2.51 1.97 4.74
CA TYR A 81 -3.39 3.02 4.25
C TYR A 81 -3.01 3.38 2.82
N LEU A 82 -4.01 3.51 1.95
CA LEU A 82 -3.85 3.93 0.56
C LEU A 82 -4.88 5.01 0.25
N PHE A 83 -4.40 6.12 -0.28
CA PHE A 83 -5.19 7.28 -0.68
C PHE A 83 -4.98 7.52 -2.17
N SER A 84 -6.07 7.70 -2.90
CA SER A 84 -6.05 8.25 -4.27
C SER A 84 -6.32 9.74 -4.19
N ALA A 85 -5.51 10.55 -4.88
CA ALA A 85 -5.80 11.97 -5.09
C ALA A 85 -6.77 12.17 -6.27
#